data_AF-A0A496XA31-F1
#
_entry.id   AF-A0A496XA31-F1
#
_cell.length_a   1.000
_cell.length_b   1.000
_cell.length_c   1.000
_cell.angle_alpha   90.00
_cell.angle_beta   90.00
_cell.angle_gamma   90.00
#
_symmetry.space_group_name_H-M   'P 1'
#
loop_
_entity.id
_entity.type
_entity.pdbx_description
1 polymer ?
#
loop_
_entity_poly.entity_id
_entity_poly.type
_entity_poly.pdbx_seq_one_letter_code
_entity_poly.pdbx_strand_id
1 'polypeptide(L)'
;MRFERYIGIDYSGAQAPESRLRALQVYEVNDANMSPDISAQIPRGEPQKVRPPTPGTKNWSRREVTQFCQQALQGEQAVIIGVDHNFSLPISYMERYGLNNWDVFLRDFMRHWPTHEDYTYVDFLRDDNPRTGDSSELRLCEKWTATAKSAFQFDMQGSVAKSTHAGLPWLLWLRQVTTAHV
;
A
#
# COMPACT_ATOMS: atom_id res chain seq x y z
N MET A 1 -11.14 18.44 -10.37
CA MET A 1 -9.70 18.33 -10.05
C MET A 1 -9.09 17.37 -11.05
N ARG A 2 -7.99 17.73 -11.72
CA ARG A 2 -7.29 16.88 -12.69
C ARG A 2 -5.93 16.54 -12.08
N PHE A 3 -5.57 15.26 -12.06
CA PHE A 3 -4.22 14.82 -11.63
C PHE A 3 -3.25 14.90 -12.81
N GLU A 4 -2.00 15.25 -12.52
CA GLU A 4 -0.87 15.38 -13.46
C GLU A 4 0.07 14.17 -13.38
N ARG A 5 0.04 13.46 -12.24
CA ARG A 5 0.86 12.29 -11.99
C ARG A 5 0.00 11.15 -11.44
N TYR A 6 0.16 9.97 -12.04
CA TYR A 6 -0.57 8.75 -11.70
C TYR A 6 0.45 7.69 -11.35
N ILE A 7 0.38 7.15 -10.13
CA ILE A 7 1.31 6.13 -9.65
C ILE A 7 0.51 4.89 -9.31
N GLY A 8 0.87 3.75 -9.91
CA GLY A 8 0.31 2.44 -9.61
C GLY A 8 1.35 1.56 -8.92
N ILE A 9 0.96 0.92 -7.82
CA ILE A 9 1.86 0.12 -7.00
C ILE A 9 1.26 -1.27 -6.80
N ASP A 10 1.90 -2.28 -7.38
CA ASP A 10 1.71 -3.68 -7.00
C ASP A 10 2.47 -3.88 -5.69
N TYR A 11 1.75 -4.10 -4.59
CA TYR A 11 2.28 -4.01 -3.24
C TYR A 11 2.46 -5.39 -2.61
N SER A 12 3.70 -5.72 -2.23
CA SER A 12 4.01 -6.98 -1.57
C SER A 12 4.24 -6.81 -0.07
N GLY A 13 3.48 -7.56 0.73
CA GLY A 13 3.66 -7.66 2.17
C GLY A 13 4.60 -8.77 2.65
N ALA A 14 5.40 -9.37 1.76
CA ALA A 14 6.33 -10.43 2.12
C ALA A 14 7.57 -9.88 2.84
N GLN A 15 8.12 -10.63 3.81
CA GLN A 15 9.38 -10.32 4.53
C GLN A 15 9.39 -8.91 5.16
N ALA A 16 10.56 -8.44 5.62
CA ALA A 16 10.71 -7.18 6.35
C ALA A 16 10.67 -5.93 5.43
N PRO A 17 10.46 -4.71 5.96
CA PRO A 17 10.25 -3.51 5.14
C PRO A 17 11.43 -3.10 4.25
N GLU A 18 12.65 -3.48 4.64
CA GLU A 18 13.90 -3.28 3.91
C GLU A 18 14.17 -4.37 2.87
N SER A 19 13.42 -5.48 2.90
CA SER A 19 13.57 -6.59 1.96
C SER A 19 13.23 -6.15 0.54
N ARG A 20 14.03 -6.63 -0.42
CA ARG A 20 13.99 -6.22 -1.83
C ARG A 20 13.14 -7.21 -2.62
N LEU A 21 11.88 -6.85 -2.88
CA LEU A 21 10.88 -7.80 -3.36
C LEU A 21 10.62 -7.66 -4.85
N ARG A 22 10.70 -8.77 -5.59
CA ARG A 22 10.36 -8.80 -7.02
C ARG A 22 8.87 -8.48 -7.26
N ALA A 23 8.01 -8.88 -6.32
CA ALA A 23 6.58 -8.64 -6.37
C ALA A 23 6.17 -7.26 -5.81
N LEU A 24 7.12 -6.37 -5.54
CA LEU A 24 6.86 -4.97 -5.20
C LEU A 24 7.29 -4.12 -6.39
N GLN A 25 6.32 -3.57 -7.13
CA GLN A 25 6.56 -2.88 -8.39
C GLN A 25 5.86 -1.53 -8.40
N VAL A 26 6.53 -0.53 -8.99
CA VAL A 26 6.02 0.83 -9.11
C VAL A 26 5.98 1.20 -10.58
N TYR A 27 4.83 1.70 -11.02
CA TYR A 27 4.63 2.24 -12.35
C TYR A 27 4.08 3.66 -12.25
N GLU A 28 4.46 4.51 -13.20
CA GLU A 28 3.92 5.87 -13.26
C GLU A 28 3.55 6.30 -14.67
N VAL A 29 2.60 7.23 -14.74
CA VAL A 29 2.28 8.05 -15.92
C VAL A 29 2.29 9.50 -15.47
N ASN A 30 2.98 10.38 -16.17
CA ASN A 30 3.09 11.81 -15.88
C ASN A 30 2.95 12.66 -17.17
N ASP A 31 2.92 13.99 -17.04
CA ASP A 31 2.71 14.87 -18.20
C ASP A 31 3.82 14.77 -19.27
N ALA A 32 5.07 14.44 -18.91
CA ALA A 32 6.15 14.29 -19.88
C ALA A 32 5.91 13.11 -20.83
N ASN A 33 5.30 12.03 -20.34
CA ASN A 33 4.87 10.88 -21.13
C ASN A 33 3.38 10.93 -21.55
N MET A 34 2.62 11.97 -21.16
CA MET A 34 1.33 12.32 -21.76
C MET A 34 1.44 13.39 -22.87
N SER A 35 2.62 14.01 -23.02
CA SER A 35 2.93 15.01 -24.05
C SER A 35 2.79 14.43 -25.47
N PRO A 36 2.26 15.19 -26.44
CA PRO A 36 2.03 14.72 -27.82
C PRO A 36 3.31 14.61 -28.68
N ASP A 37 4.51 14.57 -28.09
CA ASP A 37 5.77 14.44 -28.84
C ASP A 37 5.89 13.03 -29.45
N ILE A 38 5.56 12.95 -30.75
CA ILE A 38 5.51 11.75 -31.59
C ILE A 38 6.92 11.22 -31.93
N SER A 39 7.99 11.92 -31.51
CA SER A 39 9.38 11.53 -31.78
C SER A 39 9.92 10.47 -30.80
N ALA A 40 9.27 10.31 -29.64
CA ALA A 40 9.60 9.26 -28.68
C ALA A 40 8.85 7.95 -29.04
N GLN A 41 9.57 6.83 -29.10
CA GLN A 41 9.01 5.48 -29.36
C GLN A 41 8.08 4.96 -28.26
N ILE A 42 7.71 5.78 -27.27
CA ILE A 42 6.86 5.40 -26.16
C ILE A 42 5.45 5.95 -26.46
N PRO A 43 4.47 5.07 -26.68
CA PRO A 43 3.09 5.49 -26.90
C PRO A 43 2.58 6.35 -25.73
N ARG A 44 1.88 7.42 -26.09
CA ARG A 44 1.32 8.41 -25.18
C ARG A 44 0.56 7.76 -24.03
N GLY A 45 0.88 8.17 -22.80
CA GLY A 45 0.17 7.75 -21.59
C GLY A 45 0.44 6.30 -21.18
N GLU A 46 1.45 5.63 -21.74
CA GLU A 46 1.83 4.30 -21.28
C GLU A 46 2.48 4.31 -19.89
N PRO A 47 2.04 3.43 -18.97
CA PRO A 47 2.68 3.25 -17.67
C PRO A 47 4.14 2.83 -17.80
N GLN A 48 5.05 3.62 -17.22
CA GLN A 48 6.47 3.28 -17.17
C GLN A 48 6.85 2.71 -15.83
N LYS A 49 7.66 1.64 -15.85
CA LYS A 49 8.21 1.04 -14.63
C LYS A 49 9.25 1.97 -14.02
N VAL A 50 9.02 2.38 -12.78
CA VAL A 50 9.94 3.20 -11.99
C VAL A 50 10.99 2.31 -11.32
N ARG A 51 12.26 2.71 -11.40
CA ARG A 51 13.36 2.00 -10.74
C ARG A 51 13.52 2.47 -9.30
N PRO A 52 13.92 1.60 -8.36
CA PRO A 52 14.27 2.02 -7.02
C PRO A 52 15.37 3.09 -7.02
N PRO A 53 15.39 4.01 -6.06
CA PRO A 53 16.38 5.09 -6.00
C PRO A 53 17.79 4.58 -5.72
N THR A 54 17.94 3.42 -5.07
CA THR A 54 19.25 2.86 -4.71
C THR A 54 20.00 2.33 -5.94
N PRO A 55 21.19 2.86 -6.27
CA PRO A 55 21.97 2.42 -7.43
C PRO A 55 22.30 0.93 -7.39
N GLY A 56 22.26 0.28 -8.55
CA GLY A 56 22.57 -1.15 -8.70
C GLY A 56 21.46 -2.11 -8.25
N THR A 57 20.35 -1.61 -7.70
CA THR A 57 19.22 -2.45 -7.28
C THR A 57 18.15 -2.56 -8.36
N LYS A 58 17.52 -3.74 -8.45
CA LYS A 58 16.42 -4.01 -9.42
C LYS A 58 15.04 -4.04 -8.77
N ASN A 59 14.98 -4.30 -7.47
CA ASN A 59 13.75 -4.52 -6.72
C ASN A 59 13.57 -3.44 -5.66
N TRP A 60 12.33 -3.04 -5.45
CA TRP A 60 11.95 -2.08 -4.42
C TRP A 60 11.93 -2.71 -3.04
N SER A 61 12.17 -1.92 -2.00
CA SER A 61 11.74 -2.21 -0.64
C SER A 61 10.49 -1.39 -0.28
N ARG A 62 9.70 -1.82 0.72
CA ARG A 62 8.52 -1.05 1.16
C ARG A 62 8.89 0.31 1.74
N ARG A 63 10.04 0.40 2.42
CA ARG A 63 10.58 1.66 2.93
C ARG A 63 10.85 2.66 1.79
N GLU A 64 11.49 2.21 0.71
CA GLU A 64 11.74 3.06 -0.45
C GLU A 64 10.46 3.44 -1.19
N VAL A 65 9.52 2.50 -1.35
CA VAL A 65 8.21 2.80 -1.97
C VAL A 65 7.48 3.87 -1.18
N THR A 66 7.49 3.79 0.14
CA THR A 66 6.89 4.80 1.01
C THR A 66 7.57 6.15 0.86
N GLN A 67 8.90 6.20 0.86
CA GLN A 67 9.66 7.44 0.65
C GLN A 67 9.39 8.05 -0.74
N PHE A 68 9.27 7.22 -1.78
CA PHE A 68 8.87 7.67 -3.11
C PHE A 68 7.45 8.26 -3.11
N CYS A 69 6.50 7.62 -2.43
CA CYS A 69 5.15 8.16 -2.26
C CYS A 69 5.15 9.48 -1.50
N GLN A 70 5.93 9.59 -0.43
CA GLN A 70 6.09 10.83 0.34
C GLN A 70 6.58 11.98 -0.56
N GLN A 71 7.65 11.75 -1.32
CA GLN A 71 8.19 12.76 -2.25
C GLN A 71 7.15 13.17 -3.30
N ALA A 72 6.40 12.21 -3.84
CA ALA A 72 5.33 12.51 -4.78
C ALA A 72 4.21 13.36 -4.16
N LEU A 73 3.81 13.06 -2.92
CA LEU A 73 2.76 13.78 -2.19
C LEU A 73 3.19 15.18 -1.70
N GLN A 74 4.49 15.38 -1.48
CA GLN A 74 5.07 16.69 -1.12
C GLN A 74 5.41 17.56 -2.34
N GLY A 75 5.33 17.00 -3.55
CA GLY A 75 5.58 17.72 -4.79
C GLY A 75 4.46 18.70 -5.14
N GLU A 76 4.73 19.58 -6.10
CA GLU A 76 3.77 20.60 -6.57
C GLU A 76 2.67 20.02 -7.47
N GLN A 77 2.96 18.90 -8.14
CA GLN A 77 2.04 18.25 -9.07
C GLN A 77 0.89 17.56 -8.34
N ALA A 78 -0.34 17.77 -8.82
CA ALA A 78 -1.49 17.02 -8.32
C ALA A 78 -1.32 15.52 -8.64
N VAL A 79 -1.12 14.69 -7.61
CA VAL A 79 -0.83 13.25 -7.76
C VAL A 79 -1.97 12.37 -7.23
N ILE A 80 -2.20 11.24 -7.91
CA ILE A 80 -2.98 10.11 -7.39
C ILE A 80 -2.12 8.86 -7.33
N ILE A 81 -2.19 8.14 -6.20
CA ILE A 81 -1.42 6.92 -5.95
C ILE A 81 -2.39 5.78 -5.66
N GLY A 82 -2.41 4.77 -6.53
CA GLY A 82 -3.12 3.51 -6.33
C GLY A 82 -2.17 2.45 -5.78
N VAL A 83 -2.58 1.77 -4.71
CA VAL A 83 -1.77 0.74 -4.05
C VAL A 83 -2.58 -0.55 -3.92
N ASP A 84 -1.98 -1.68 -4.31
CA ASP A 84 -2.64 -3.00 -4.29
C ASP A 84 -2.67 -3.63 -2.88
N HIS A 85 -3.42 -2.99 -1.98
CA HIS A 85 -3.82 -3.53 -0.68
C HIS A 85 -5.10 -2.86 -0.15
N ASN A 86 -5.66 -3.37 0.95
CA ASN A 86 -6.85 -2.80 1.55
C ASN A 86 -6.53 -1.57 2.42
N PHE A 87 -7.40 -0.56 2.41
CA PHE A 87 -7.28 0.67 3.25
C PHE A 87 -8.17 0.61 4.50
N SER A 88 -8.90 -0.49 4.69
CA SER A 88 -9.84 -0.72 5.79
C SER A 88 -9.98 -2.22 6.04
N LEU A 89 -10.71 -2.57 7.11
CA LEU A 89 -11.04 -3.93 7.53
C LEU A 89 -12.57 -4.08 7.65
N PRO A 90 -13.10 -5.30 7.84
CA PRO A 90 -14.54 -5.55 8.02
C PRO A 90 -15.18 -4.70 9.11
N ILE A 91 -16.46 -4.35 8.93
CA ILE A 91 -17.21 -3.56 9.94
C ILE A 91 -17.25 -4.30 11.27
N SER A 92 -17.43 -5.62 11.25
CA SER A 92 -17.40 -6.48 12.44
C SER A 92 -16.09 -6.40 13.23
N TYR A 93 -14.95 -6.24 12.54
CA TYR A 93 -13.66 -6.00 13.17
C TYR A 93 -13.64 -4.64 13.89
N MET A 94 -14.13 -3.59 13.21
CA MET A 94 -14.17 -2.25 13.79
C MET A 94 -15.07 -2.20 15.04
N GLU A 95 -16.26 -2.80 14.97
CA GLU A 95 -17.21 -2.89 16.09
C GLU A 95 -16.65 -3.67 17.27
N ARG A 96 -16.05 -4.86 17.01
CA ARG A 96 -15.45 -5.72 18.05
C ARG A 96 -14.42 -4.98 18.91
N TYR A 97 -13.71 -4.03 18.32
CA TYR A 97 -12.63 -3.30 18.97
C TYR A 97 -12.94 -1.83 19.25
N GLY A 98 -14.20 -1.39 19.04
CA GLY A 98 -14.62 -0.01 19.30
C GLY A 98 -13.92 1.04 18.42
N LEU A 99 -13.48 0.67 17.21
CA LEU A 99 -12.74 1.53 16.29
C LEU A 99 -13.72 2.36 15.46
N ASN A 100 -13.98 3.60 15.90
CA ASN A 100 -15.06 4.42 15.37
C ASN A 100 -14.66 5.45 14.29
N ASN A 101 -13.37 5.61 14.01
CA ASN A 101 -12.87 6.47 12.94
C ASN A 101 -11.54 5.95 12.39
N TRP A 102 -11.19 6.44 11.20
CA TRP A 102 -10.06 5.92 10.45
C TRP A 102 -8.70 6.18 11.11
N ASP A 103 -8.52 7.34 11.75
CA ASP A 103 -7.25 7.66 12.41
C ASP A 103 -7.04 6.83 13.69
N VAL A 104 -8.11 6.57 14.46
CA VAL A 104 -8.08 5.65 15.61
C VAL A 104 -7.80 4.22 15.14
N PHE A 105 -8.45 3.77 14.07
CA PHE A 105 -8.18 2.48 13.46
C PHE A 105 -6.71 2.34 13.04
N LEU A 106 -6.16 3.30 12.30
CA LEU A 106 -4.78 3.21 11.81
C LEU A 106 -3.76 3.17 12.97
N ARG A 107 -3.97 3.97 14.03
CA ARG A 107 -3.10 3.96 15.22
C ARG A 107 -3.19 2.65 15.99
N ASP A 108 -4.40 2.14 16.23
CA ASP A 108 -4.62 0.86 16.87
C ASP A 108 -4.02 -0.28 16.04
N PHE A 109 -4.20 -0.24 14.72
CA PHE A 109 -3.66 -1.24 13.81
C PHE A 109 -2.13 -1.25 13.84
N MET A 110 -1.47 -0.09 13.69
CA MET A 110 0.00 0.00 13.76
C MET A 110 0.55 -0.50 15.10
N ARG A 111 -0.14 -0.24 16.21
CA ARG A 111 0.28 -0.72 17.54
C ARG A 111 0.35 -2.25 17.63
N HIS A 112 -0.55 -2.96 16.96
CA HIS A 112 -0.62 -4.43 17.01
C HIS A 112 0.03 -5.10 15.80
N TRP A 113 0.20 -4.35 14.71
CA TRP A 113 0.88 -4.77 13.49
C TRP A 113 2.00 -3.78 13.15
N PRO A 114 3.10 -3.72 13.92
CA PRO A 114 4.20 -2.78 13.70
C PRO A 114 5.10 -3.15 12.49
N THR A 115 4.51 -3.55 11.36
CA THR A 115 5.21 -4.01 10.13
C THR A 115 5.92 -2.90 9.35
N HIS A 116 6.03 -1.70 9.92
CA HIS A 116 6.87 -0.60 9.45
C HIS A 116 8.24 -0.57 10.16
N GLU A 117 8.36 -1.26 11.30
CA GLU A 117 9.59 -1.39 12.06
C GLU A 117 10.57 -2.34 11.38
N ASP A 118 11.86 -2.13 11.64
CA ASP A 118 12.92 -2.95 11.08
C ASP A 118 12.75 -4.42 11.49
N TYR A 119 13.09 -5.34 10.59
CA TYR A 119 13.03 -6.79 10.82
C TYR A 119 11.64 -7.38 11.14
N THR A 120 10.58 -6.56 11.15
CA THR A 120 9.23 -6.98 11.52
C THR A 120 8.37 -7.20 10.29
N TYR A 121 7.72 -8.37 10.19
CA TYR A 121 6.84 -8.69 9.07
C TYR A 121 5.65 -9.56 9.46
N VAL A 122 4.68 -9.62 8.55
CA VAL A 122 3.34 -10.19 8.81
C VAL A 122 3.41 -11.58 9.42
N ASP A 123 4.24 -12.48 8.86
CA ASP A 123 4.30 -13.86 9.33
C ASP A 123 4.85 -13.99 10.75
N PHE A 124 5.70 -13.07 11.22
CA PHE A 124 6.19 -13.05 12.61
C PHE A 124 5.13 -12.59 13.61
N LEU A 125 4.20 -11.75 13.14
CA LEU A 125 3.18 -11.13 13.99
C LEU A 125 1.83 -11.81 13.89
N ARG A 126 1.64 -12.77 12.98
CA ARG A 126 0.31 -13.30 12.70
C ARG A 126 -0.18 -14.22 13.82
N ASP A 127 0.71 -15.09 14.26
CA ASP A 127 0.39 -16.13 15.22
C ASP A 127 0.13 -15.47 16.61
N ASP A 128 -0.99 -15.84 17.23
CA ASP A 128 -1.46 -15.32 18.53
C ASP A 128 -1.69 -13.80 18.64
N ASN A 129 -1.73 -13.09 17.52
CA ASN A 129 -2.01 -11.66 17.56
C ASN A 129 -3.50 -11.39 17.81
N PRO A 130 -3.85 -10.67 18.89
CA PRO A 130 -5.24 -10.41 19.24
C PRO A 130 -5.94 -9.56 18.18
N ARG A 131 -5.20 -8.90 17.28
CA ARG A 131 -5.74 -8.09 16.19
C ARG A 131 -5.74 -8.79 14.84
N THR A 132 -5.59 -10.10 14.83
CA THR A 132 -5.97 -10.96 13.72
C THR A 132 -7.49 -11.15 13.73
N GLY A 133 -8.16 -10.80 12.62
CA GLY A 133 -9.58 -11.11 12.41
C GLY A 133 -9.80 -12.53 11.92
N ASP A 134 -11.06 -12.89 11.71
CA ASP A 134 -11.45 -14.20 11.18
C ASP A 134 -11.39 -14.20 9.64
N SER A 135 -10.90 -15.29 9.05
CA SER A 135 -10.69 -15.40 7.60
C SER A 135 -11.99 -15.41 6.78
N SER A 136 -13.15 -15.56 7.42
CA SER A 136 -14.47 -15.41 6.82
C SER A 136 -15.01 -13.97 6.82
N GLU A 137 -14.36 -13.05 7.54
CA GLU A 137 -14.84 -11.66 7.64
C GLU A 137 -14.51 -10.86 6.38
N LEU A 138 -15.54 -10.36 5.72
CA LEU A 138 -15.43 -9.55 4.50
C LEU A 138 -15.77 -8.08 4.76
N ARG A 139 -15.06 -7.17 4.08
CA ARG A 139 -15.42 -5.75 4.06
C ARG A 139 -16.77 -5.58 3.38
N LEU A 140 -17.44 -4.46 3.64
CA LEU A 140 -18.77 -4.19 3.09
C LEU A 140 -18.82 -4.38 1.58
N CYS A 141 -17.85 -3.83 0.85
CA CYS A 141 -17.77 -3.93 -0.61
C CYS A 141 -17.44 -5.34 -1.13
N GLU A 142 -17.00 -6.26 -0.27
CA GLU A 142 -16.60 -7.62 -0.62
C GLU A 142 -17.73 -8.65 -0.43
N LYS A 143 -18.74 -8.33 0.40
CA LYS A 143 -19.81 -9.28 0.80
C LYS A 143 -20.61 -9.87 -0.37
N TRP A 144 -20.71 -9.15 -1.48
CA TRP A 144 -21.49 -9.55 -2.65
C TRP A 144 -20.63 -9.99 -3.83
N THR A 145 -19.32 -10.19 -3.60
CA THR A 145 -18.38 -10.67 -4.61
C THR A 145 -17.96 -12.10 -4.24
N ALA A 146 -18.46 -13.08 -5.00
CA ALA A 146 -18.25 -14.51 -4.69
C ALA A 146 -16.78 -14.94 -4.59
N THR A 147 -15.87 -14.22 -5.25
CA THR A 147 -14.43 -14.50 -5.28
C THR A 147 -13.61 -13.60 -4.37
N ALA A 148 -14.25 -12.71 -3.62
CA ALA A 148 -13.54 -11.84 -2.69
C ALA A 148 -12.87 -12.66 -1.58
N LYS A 149 -11.72 -12.16 -1.14
CA LYS A 149 -10.90 -12.79 -0.11
C LYS A 149 -10.81 -11.84 1.06
N SER A 150 -10.96 -12.40 2.26
CA SER A 150 -10.83 -11.62 3.48
C SER A 150 -9.42 -11.03 3.58
N ALA A 151 -9.34 -9.84 4.18
CA ALA A 151 -8.08 -9.26 4.62
C ALA A 151 -7.34 -10.16 5.63
N PHE A 152 -8.02 -11.12 6.26
CA PHE A 152 -7.46 -12.07 7.22
C PHE A 152 -7.24 -13.47 6.64
N GLN A 153 -7.50 -13.68 5.35
CA GLN A 153 -7.22 -14.95 4.68
C GLN A 153 -5.80 -14.96 4.14
N PHE A 154 -4.84 -15.32 5.00
CA PHE A 154 -3.43 -15.41 4.65
C PHE A 154 -3.13 -16.67 3.80
N ASP A 155 -1.98 -16.65 3.11
CA ASP A 155 -1.42 -17.79 2.34
C ASP A 155 -2.31 -18.38 1.23
N MET A 156 -3.24 -17.59 0.71
CA MET A 156 -4.03 -17.94 -0.47
C MET A 156 -3.57 -17.15 -1.69
N GLN A 157 -3.42 -17.81 -2.84
CA GLN A 157 -3.09 -17.15 -4.10
C GLN A 157 -4.08 -16.01 -4.40
N GLY A 158 -3.61 -14.80 -4.71
CA GLY A 158 -4.49 -13.65 -4.97
C GLY A 158 -5.15 -13.04 -3.73
N SER A 159 -4.74 -13.44 -2.52
CA SER A 159 -5.07 -12.71 -1.30
C SER A 159 -4.13 -11.52 -1.11
N VAL A 160 -4.71 -10.39 -0.72
CA VAL A 160 -3.99 -9.16 -0.33
C VAL A 160 -3.83 -9.04 1.19
N ALA A 161 -4.01 -10.13 1.94
CA ALA A 161 -3.92 -10.13 3.40
C ALA A 161 -2.55 -9.64 3.88
N LYS A 162 -1.45 -10.21 3.36
CA LYS A 162 -0.09 -9.78 3.73
C LYS A 162 0.19 -8.35 3.29
N SER A 163 -0.18 -7.96 2.08
CA SER A 163 0.04 -6.59 1.58
C SER A 163 -0.74 -5.56 2.40
N THR A 164 -1.96 -5.88 2.83
CA THR A 164 -2.78 -5.03 3.73
C THR A 164 -2.10 -4.85 5.08
N HIS A 165 -1.71 -5.94 5.73
CA HIS A 165 -1.10 -5.90 7.07
C HIS A 165 0.30 -5.27 7.05
N ALA A 166 1.01 -5.36 5.92
CA ALA A 166 2.29 -4.67 5.70
C ALA A 166 2.15 -3.24 5.18
N GLY A 167 0.96 -2.80 4.73
CA GLY A 167 0.73 -1.51 4.07
C GLY A 167 0.09 -0.46 4.97
N LEU A 168 -0.88 -0.87 5.79
CA LEU A 168 -1.62 0.05 6.67
C LEU A 168 -0.73 0.86 7.63
N PRO A 169 0.33 0.32 8.25
CA PRO A 169 1.25 1.14 9.05
C PRO A 169 1.96 2.23 8.24
N TRP A 170 2.39 1.92 7.01
CA TRP A 170 2.99 2.93 6.12
C TRP A 170 1.99 4.00 5.68
N LEU A 171 0.71 3.64 5.55
CA LEU A 171 -0.35 4.61 5.27
C LEU A 171 -0.52 5.62 6.42
N LEU A 172 -0.50 5.16 7.67
CA LEU A 172 -0.50 6.07 8.83
C LEU A 172 0.73 6.97 8.83
N TRP A 173 1.91 6.39 8.61
CA TRP A 173 3.16 7.13 8.57
C TRP A 173 3.11 8.22 7.49
N LEU A 174 2.67 7.89 6.27
CA LEU A 174 2.49 8.85 5.17
C LEU A 174 1.55 9.98 5.56
N ARG A 175 0.39 9.67 6.16
CA ARG A 175 -0.56 10.69 6.63
C ARG A 175 0.07 11.64 7.63
N GLN A 176 0.87 11.14 8.57
CA GLN A 176 1.51 11.97 9.59
C GLN A 176 2.55 12.91 8.98
N VAL A 177 3.38 12.42 8.06
CA VAL A 177 4.44 13.25 7.45
C VAL A 177 3.92 14.21 6.39
N THR A 178 2.76 13.97 5.78
CA THR A 178 2.16 14.90 4.80
C THR A 178 1.20 15.90 5.43
N THR A 179 0.47 15.53 6.47
CA THR A 179 -0.44 16.45 7.18
C THR A 179 0.32 17.49 8.01
N ALA A 180 1.57 17.21 8.39
CA ALA A 180 2.44 18.19 9.05
C ALA A 180 2.81 19.41 8.18
N HIS A 181 2.37 19.44 6.91
CA HIS A 181 2.62 20.53 5.95
C HIS A 181 1.36 21.32 5.56
N VAL A 182 0.26 21.21 6.31
CA VAL A 182 -0.96 22.02 6.15
C VAL A 182 -1.17 22.89 7.39
#